data_AF-A0A098Y4B3-F1
#
_entry.id   AF-A0A098Y4B3-F1
#
_cell.length_a   1.000
_cell.length_b   1.000
_cell.length_c   1.000
_cell.angle_alpha   90.00
_cell.angle_beta   90.00
_cell.angle_gamma   90.00
#
_symmetry.space_group_name_H-M   'P 1'
#
loop_
_entity.id
_entity.type
_entity.pdbx_description
1 polymer ?
#
loop_
_entity_poly.entity_id
_entity_poly.type
_entity_poly.pdbx_seq_one_letter_code
_entity_poly.pdbx_strand_id
1 'polypeptide(L)'
;MTEVVYRLYETVDELTTVIENARSVPMSSSCMVPRDHLLDLLDDLRENLPEEVQQAGAIVEQRAEILQQAQAEAERLTGRTRSESEQVVVAARRQREELVGTARRQRDEILTQAQAQADELLASAEEEAEELLAEGRRLRDQLVRDGQEQRAELIAAGQAEHERLLTETEVYRTAVDRADELGAQTVAEVARMRAEVDDYVDSRLADFGNTLAHMARSVEKARDNLRSP
;
A
#
# COMPACT_ATOMS: atom_id res chain seq x y z
N MET A 1 52.47 79.05 36.24
CA MET A 1 51.16 78.92 35.57
C MET A 1 50.18 79.99 36.04
N THR A 2 49.95 80.18 37.34
CA THR A 2 49.12 81.30 37.85
C THR A 2 49.74 82.68 37.59
N GLU A 3 51.05 82.85 37.82
CA GLU A 3 51.72 84.16 37.67
C GLU A 3 51.69 84.74 36.25
N VAL A 4 51.88 83.90 35.22
CA VAL A 4 51.82 84.30 33.80
C VAL A 4 50.39 84.66 33.38
N VAL A 5 49.41 83.91 33.86
CA VAL A 5 47.98 84.18 33.60
C VAL A 5 47.55 85.49 34.27
N TYR A 6 47.97 85.75 35.51
CA TYR A 6 47.72 87.04 36.18
C TYR A 6 48.36 88.21 35.43
N ARG A 7 49.60 88.05 34.94
CA ARG A 7 50.30 89.09 34.16
C ARG A 7 49.63 89.39 32.83
N LEU A 8 49.09 88.37 32.15
CA LEU A 8 48.31 88.56 30.93
C LEU A 8 47.03 89.38 31.18
N TYR A 9 46.28 89.06 32.23
CA TYR A 9 45.08 89.83 32.61
C TYR A 9 45.44 91.26 33.01
N GLU A 10 46.57 91.45 33.70
CA GLU A 10 47.09 92.78 34.06
C GLU A 10 47.47 93.60 32.82
N THR A 11 48.16 93.01 31.84
CA THR A 11 48.49 93.69 30.57
C THR A 11 47.22 94.02 29.77
N VAL A 12 46.20 93.14 29.76
CA VAL A 12 44.90 93.41 29.12
C VAL A 12 44.15 94.57 29.82
N ASP A 13 44.14 94.59 31.15
CA ASP A 13 43.52 95.66 31.94
C ASP A 13 44.26 96.98 31.77
N GLU A 14 45.59 96.96 31.66
CA GLU A 14 46.41 98.14 31.38
C GLU A 14 46.16 98.69 29.97
N LEU A 15 46.07 97.81 28.97
CA LEU A 15 45.71 98.18 27.59
C LEU A 15 44.30 98.77 27.51
N THR A 16 43.36 98.21 28.29
CA THR A 16 42.00 98.75 28.46
C THR A 16 42.05 100.15 29.09
N THR A 17 42.83 100.32 30.17
CA THR A 17 42.99 101.60 30.87
C THR A 17 43.59 102.68 29.96
N VAL A 18 44.57 102.33 29.12
CA VAL A 18 45.20 103.25 28.16
C VAL A 18 44.20 103.70 27.09
N ILE A 19 43.32 102.80 26.63
CA ILE A 19 42.27 103.12 25.66
C ILE A 19 41.16 103.97 26.29
N GLU A 20 40.74 103.66 27.52
CA GLU A 20 39.71 104.40 28.24
C GLU A 20 40.14 105.84 28.59
N ASN A 21 41.42 106.04 28.91
CA ASN A 21 41.99 107.35 29.23
C ASN A 21 42.57 108.08 27.99
N ALA A 22 42.44 107.51 26.80
CA ALA A 22 42.96 108.10 25.57
C ALA A 22 42.25 109.41 25.23
N ARG A 23 43.01 110.38 24.71
CA ARG A 23 42.49 111.72 24.44
C ARG A 23 41.52 111.68 23.26
N SER A 24 40.26 112.01 23.49
CA SER A 24 39.24 112.04 22.44
C SER A 24 39.53 113.17 21.44
N VAL A 25 39.39 112.87 20.15
CA VAL A 25 39.51 113.89 19.10
C VAL A 25 38.15 114.60 18.97
N PRO A 26 38.08 115.94 19.04
CA PRO A 26 36.82 116.66 19.00
C PRO A 26 36.06 116.36 17.69
N MET A 27 34.74 116.14 17.80
CA MET A 27 33.85 115.82 16.66
C MET A 27 34.15 114.48 15.96
N SER A 28 34.80 113.53 16.64
CA SER A 28 34.98 112.14 16.18
C SER A 28 34.79 111.14 17.33
N SER A 29 34.45 109.89 17.01
CA SER A 29 34.51 108.75 17.94
C SER A 29 35.93 108.19 18.10
N SER A 30 36.92 108.80 17.46
CA SER A 30 38.32 108.40 17.54
C SER A 30 39.00 108.95 18.79
N CYS A 31 39.79 108.11 19.45
CA CYS A 31 40.71 108.52 20.50
C CYS A 31 42.16 108.49 19.98
N MET A 32 42.98 109.41 20.50
CA MET A 32 44.40 109.50 20.23
C MET A 32 45.15 108.77 21.34
N VAL A 33 45.79 107.67 20.97
CA VAL A 33 46.53 106.80 21.89
C VAL A 33 48.03 106.92 21.57
N PRO A 34 48.92 106.95 22.58
CA PRO A 34 50.37 106.90 22.35
C PRO A 34 50.72 105.60 21.63
N ARG A 35 51.07 105.70 20.34
CA ARG A 35 51.32 104.56 19.46
C ARG A 35 52.38 103.61 20.03
N ASP A 36 53.48 104.15 20.51
CA ASP A 36 54.62 103.34 20.99
C ASP A 36 54.21 102.52 22.22
N HIS A 37 53.52 103.14 23.19
CA HIS A 37 53.05 102.45 24.39
C HIS A 37 51.96 101.39 24.10
N LEU A 38 51.08 101.64 23.13
CA LEU A 38 50.09 100.63 22.70
C LEU A 38 50.78 99.43 22.02
N LEU A 39 51.82 99.68 21.22
CA LEU A 39 52.59 98.61 20.59
C LEU A 39 53.39 97.82 21.63
N ASP A 40 53.99 98.49 22.61
CA ASP A 40 54.70 97.82 23.72
C ASP A 40 53.75 96.91 24.52
N LEU A 41 52.55 97.37 24.87
CA LEU A 41 51.55 96.56 25.58
C LEU A 41 51.02 95.40 24.71
N LEU A 42 50.89 95.58 23.39
CA LEU A 42 50.52 94.50 22.47
C LEU A 42 51.64 93.46 22.32
N ASP A 43 52.90 93.91 22.31
CA ASP A 43 54.07 93.03 22.26
C ASP A 43 54.24 92.28 23.59
N ASP A 44 54.05 92.94 24.74
CA ASP A 44 54.00 92.29 26.06
C ASP A 44 52.87 91.26 26.13
N LEU A 45 51.68 91.58 25.63
CA LEU A 45 50.54 90.65 25.60
C LEU A 45 50.81 89.46 24.67
N ARG A 46 51.57 89.68 23.59
CA ARG A 46 52.00 88.65 22.64
C ARG A 46 53.12 87.77 23.18
N GLU A 47 54.06 88.33 23.94
CA GLU A 47 55.17 87.60 24.58
C GLU A 47 54.72 86.84 25.83
N ASN A 48 53.74 87.39 26.57
CA ASN A 48 53.16 86.74 27.76
C ASN A 48 51.93 85.87 27.43
N LEU A 49 51.51 85.82 26.15
CA LEU A 49 50.47 84.89 25.68
C LEU A 49 50.96 83.47 25.98
N PRO A 50 50.32 82.75 26.92
CA PRO A 50 50.91 81.53 27.45
C PRO A 50 51.09 80.51 26.34
N GLU A 51 52.26 79.85 26.31
CA GLU A 51 52.55 78.79 25.36
C GLU A 51 51.46 77.70 25.41
N GLU A 52 50.82 77.54 26.58
CA GLU A 52 49.69 76.66 26.85
C GLU A 52 48.43 76.99 26.03
N VAL A 53 48.18 78.27 25.69
CA VAL A 53 47.01 78.67 24.86
C VAL A 53 47.23 78.31 23.39
N GLN A 54 48.46 78.50 22.88
CA GLN A 54 48.81 78.07 21.53
C GLN A 54 48.82 76.54 21.42
N GLN A 55 49.34 75.85 22.44
CA GLN A 55 49.28 74.39 22.54
C GLN A 55 47.83 73.89 22.61
N ALA A 56 46.95 74.54 23.36
CA ALA A 56 45.53 74.19 23.42
C ALA A 56 44.84 74.32 22.05
N GLY A 57 45.14 75.37 21.28
CA GLY A 57 44.66 75.54 19.91
C GLY A 57 45.13 74.39 18.98
N ALA A 58 46.42 74.07 19.02
CA ALA A 58 46.99 72.96 18.25
C ALA A 58 46.39 71.59 18.65
N ILE A 59 46.12 71.36 19.94
CA ILE A 59 45.46 70.14 20.42
C ILE A 59 44.03 70.04 19.91
N VAL A 60 43.28 71.16 19.87
CA VAL A 60 41.91 71.18 19.32
C VAL A 60 41.91 70.87 17.82
N GLU A 61 42.84 71.46 17.07
CA GLU A 61 42.98 71.22 15.64
C GLU A 61 43.39 69.76 15.35
N GLN A 62 44.40 69.24 16.07
CA GLN A 62 44.81 67.85 15.98
C GLN A 62 43.67 66.90 16.35
N ARG A 63 42.87 67.22 17.38
CA ARG A 63 41.69 66.42 17.75
C ARG A 63 40.63 66.44 16.65
N ALA A 64 40.38 67.58 16.03
CA ALA A 64 39.43 67.69 14.92
C ALA A 64 39.88 66.82 13.73
N GLU A 65 41.18 66.85 13.41
CA GLU A 65 41.76 66.03 12.36
C GLU A 65 41.66 64.53 12.67
N ILE A 66 41.97 64.11 13.91
CA ILE A 66 41.81 62.72 14.37
C ILE A 66 40.34 62.27 14.26
N LEU A 67 39.38 63.10 14.67
CA LEU A 67 37.96 62.77 14.57
C LEU A 67 37.52 62.61 13.12
N GLN A 68 37.96 63.50 12.23
CA GLN A 68 37.66 63.41 10.81
C GLN A 68 38.26 62.14 10.18
N GLN A 69 39.50 61.82 10.50
CA GLN A 69 40.15 60.59 10.04
C GLN A 69 39.43 59.34 10.58
N ALA A 70 39.11 59.31 11.86
CA ALA A 70 38.38 58.19 12.47
C ALA A 70 36.99 58.00 11.85
N GLN A 71 36.30 59.10 11.54
CA GLN A 71 34.98 59.06 10.93
C GLN A 71 35.05 58.58 9.47
N ALA A 72 36.04 59.05 8.70
CA ALA A 72 36.29 58.56 7.34
C ALA A 72 36.68 57.07 7.33
N GLU A 73 37.51 56.62 8.28
CA GLU A 73 37.88 55.22 8.46
C GLU A 73 36.66 54.36 8.81
N ALA A 74 35.80 54.83 9.72
CA ALA A 74 34.58 54.13 10.12
C ALA A 74 33.59 53.98 8.96
N GLU A 75 33.39 55.03 8.16
CA GLU A 75 32.56 55.01 6.96
C GLU A 75 33.13 54.03 5.92
N ARG A 76 34.44 54.04 5.69
CA ARG A 76 35.12 53.11 4.79
C ARG A 76 34.96 51.66 5.25
N LEU A 77 35.14 51.40 6.54
CA LEU A 77 34.99 50.06 7.11
C LEU A 77 33.54 49.58 6.99
N THR A 78 32.58 50.42 7.35
CA THR A 78 31.15 50.12 7.25
C THR A 78 30.74 49.84 5.81
N GLY A 79 31.20 50.66 4.85
CA GLY A 79 30.98 50.45 3.43
C GLY A 79 31.54 49.12 2.94
N ARG A 80 32.77 48.78 3.34
CA ARG A 80 33.40 47.49 3.01
C ARG A 80 32.63 46.31 3.58
N THR A 81 32.31 46.33 4.87
CA THR A 81 31.56 45.25 5.53
C THR A 81 30.17 45.09 4.92
N ARG A 82 29.50 46.18 4.56
CA ARG A 82 28.19 46.14 3.89
C ARG A 82 28.30 45.48 2.51
N SER A 83 29.28 45.89 1.70
CA SER A 83 29.53 45.27 0.38
C SER A 83 29.87 43.79 0.50
N GLU A 84 30.75 43.41 1.44
CA GLU A 84 31.10 42.01 1.69
C GLU A 84 29.87 41.20 2.12
N SER A 85 29.05 41.75 3.02
CA SER A 85 27.81 41.11 3.48
C SER A 85 26.81 40.92 2.34
N GLU A 86 26.63 41.93 1.49
CA GLU A 86 25.76 41.85 0.30
C GLU A 86 26.25 40.78 -0.67
N GLN A 87 27.57 40.69 -0.92
CA GLN A 87 28.16 39.65 -1.75
C GLN A 87 27.94 38.24 -1.17
N VAL A 88 28.13 38.05 0.13
CA VAL A 88 27.89 36.77 0.81
C VAL A 88 26.42 36.36 0.69
N VAL A 89 25.49 37.29 0.89
CA VAL A 89 24.05 37.00 0.77
C VAL A 89 23.69 36.62 -0.67
N VAL A 90 24.22 37.30 -1.68
CA VAL A 90 23.99 36.97 -3.09
C VAL A 90 24.56 35.59 -3.42
N ALA A 91 25.80 35.29 -3.01
CA ALA A 91 26.42 33.99 -3.22
C ALA A 91 25.62 32.86 -2.54
N ALA A 92 25.21 33.05 -1.28
CA ALA A 92 24.41 32.08 -0.54
C ALA A 92 23.04 31.84 -1.20
N ARG A 93 22.37 32.89 -1.69
CA ARG A 93 21.09 32.77 -2.41
C ARG A 93 21.24 31.98 -3.71
N ARG A 94 22.29 32.25 -4.49
CA ARG A 94 22.59 31.52 -5.72
C ARG A 94 22.87 30.05 -5.45
N GLN A 95 23.73 29.75 -4.48
CA GLN A 95 24.04 28.37 -4.09
C GLN A 95 22.79 27.61 -3.63
N ARG A 96 21.92 28.27 -2.85
CA ARG A 96 20.63 27.70 -2.43
C ARG A 96 19.74 27.39 -3.65
N GLU A 97 19.66 28.29 -4.62
CA GLU A 97 18.85 28.07 -5.83
C GLU A 97 19.39 26.92 -6.68
N GLU A 98 20.70 26.79 -6.81
CA GLU A 98 21.35 25.67 -7.48
C GLU A 98 21.04 24.35 -6.76
N LEU A 99 21.18 24.29 -5.43
CA LEU A 99 20.87 23.11 -4.62
C LEU A 99 19.39 22.72 -4.66
N VAL A 100 18.48 23.69 -4.59
CA VAL A 100 17.04 23.43 -4.71
C VAL A 100 16.72 22.95 -6.12
N GLY A 101 17.39 23.49 -7.14
CA GLY A 101 17.24 23.07 -8.53
C GLY A 101 17.70 21.62 -8.76
N THR A 102 18.87 21.24 -8.24
CA THR A 102 19.35 19.85 -8.32
C THR A 102 18.46 18.90 -7.54
N ALA A 103 18.07 19.25 -6.31
CA ALA A 103 17.19 18.42 -5.50
C ALA A 103 15.82 18.20 -6.16
N ARG A 104 15.24 19.23 -6.80
CA ARG A 104 13.98 19.10 -7.55
C ARG A 104 14.13 18.17 -8.74
N ARG A 105 15.20 18.30 -9.54
CA ARG A 105 15.45 17.39 -10.68
C ARG A 105 15.62 15.95 -10.23
N GLN A 106 16.40 15.72 -9.17
CA GLN A 106 16.59 14.38 -8.62
C GLN A 106 15.28 13.78 -8.08
N ARG A 107 14.46 14.58 -7.39
CA ARG A 107 13.13 14.16 -6.95
C ARG A 107 12.26 13.76 -8.14
N ASP A 108 12.22 14.59 -9.19
CA ASP A 108 11.37 14.34 -10.35
C ASP A 108 11.82 13.08 -11.12
N GLU A 109 13.13 12.86 -11.19
CA GLU A 109 13.71 11.62 -11.74
C GLU A 109 13.31 10.38 -10.90
N ILE A 110 13.46 10.44 -9.57
CA ILE A 110 13.06 9.35 -8.67
C ILE A 110 11.56 9.06 -8.80
N LEU A 111 10.70 10.09 -8.85
CA LEU A 111 9.26 9.91 -9.01
C LEU A 111 8.92 9.26 -10.36
N THR A 112 9.57 9.69 -11.44
CA THR A 112 9.37 9.11 -12.77
C THR A 112 9.81 7.65 -12.81
N GLN A 113 10.97 7.33 -12.22
CA GLN A 113 11.48 5.97 -12.13
C GLN A 113 10.57 5.09 -11.26
N ALA A 114 10.12 5.58 -10.11
CA ALA A 114 9.22 4.86 -9.22
C ALA A 114 7.85 4.60 -9.87
N GLN A 115 7.33 5.56 -10.64
CA GLN A 115 6.10 5.38 -11.42
C GLN A 115 6.28 4.31 -12.49
N ALA A 116 7.35 4.37 -13.29
CA ALA A 116 7.63 3.37 -14.31
C ALA A 116 7.79 1.96 -13.72
N GLN A 117 8.47 1.84 -12.59
CA GLN A 117 8.61 0.56 -11.88
C GLN A 117 7.28 0.03 -11.33
N ALA A 118 6.43 0.93 -10.82
CA ALA A 118 5.10 0.54 -10.35
C ALA A 118 4.22 0.06 -11.51
N ASP A 119 4.24 0.75 -12.64
CA ASP A 119 3.49 0.37 -13.85
C ASP A 119 3.98 -0.98 -14.40
N GLU A 120 5.30 -1.21 -14.44
CA GLU A 120 5.89 -2.49 -14.85
C GLU A 120 5.47 -3.64 -13.91
N LEU A 121 5.54 -3.42 -12.59
CA LEU A 121 5.14 -4.41 -11.60
C LEU A 121 3.65 -4.76 -11.71
N LEU A 122 2.80 -3.75 -11.92
CA LEU A 122 1.37 -3.97 -12.11
C LEU A 122 1.10 -4.76 -13.38
N ALA A 123 1.74 -4.41 -14.50
CA ALA A 123 1.59 -5.14 -15.75
C ALA A 123 2.02 -6.62 -15.64
N SER A 124 3.15 -6.89 -14.99
CA SER A 124 3.62 -8.26 -14.72
C SER A 124 2.64 -9.02 -13.82
N ALA A 125 2.14 -8.38 -12.77
CA ALA A 125 1.19 -9.01 -11.85
C ALA A 125 -0.15 -9.31 -12.52
N GLU A 126 -0.62 -8.43 -13.42
CA GLU A 126 -1.81 -8.66 -14.24
C GLU A 126 -1.62 -9.84 -15.19
N GLU A 127 -0.47 -9.94 -15.88
CA GLU A 127 -0.15 -11.07 -16.75
C GLU A 127 -0.11 -12.40 -15.98
N GLU A 128 0.58 -12.44 -14.84
CA GLU A 128 0.63 -13.62 -13.97
C GLU A 128 -0.76 -14.03 -13.46
N ALA A 129 -1.59 -13.05 -13.07
CA ALA A 129 -2.96 -13.31 -12.64
C ALA A 129 -3.82 -13.89 -13.77
N GLU A 130 -3.68 -13.37 -14.99
CA GLU A 130 -4.37 -13.91 -16.17
C GLU A 130 -3.94 -15.35 -16.47
N GLU A 131 -2.64 -15.65 -16.38
CA GLU A 131 -2.12 -17.00 -16.58
C GLU A 131 -2.69 -17.99 -15.54
N LEU A 132 -2.64 -17.63 -14.26
CA LEU A 132 -3.18 -18.45 -13.17
C LEU A 132 -4.69 -18.68 -13.32
N LEU A 133 -5.44 -17.65 -13.73
CA LEU A 133 -6.87 -17.79 -13.99
C LEU A 133 -7.14 -18.68 -15.20
N ALA A 134 -6.33 -18.59 -16.25
CA ALA A 134 -6.46 -19.44 -17.42
C ALA A 134 -6.14 -20.91 -17.10
N GLU A 135 -5.08 -21.16 -16.34
CA GLU A 135 -4.73 -22.49 -15.84
C GLU A 135 -5.82 -23.05 -14.94
N GLY A 136 -6.28 -22.27 -13.95
CA GLY A 136 -7.36 -22.68 -13.04
C GLY A 136 -8.66 -23.02 -13.78
N ARG A 137 -9.01 -22.26 -14.83
CA ARG A 137 -10.16 -22.58 -15.69
C ARG A 137 -9.96 -23.90 -16.44
N ARG A 138 -8.77 -24.14 -17.02
CA ARG A 138 -8.46 -25.41 -17.71
C ARG A 138 -8.56 -26.59 -16.77
N LEU A 139 -7.96 -26.50 -15.59
CA LEU A 139 -7.99 -27.57 -14.58
C LEU A 139 -9.41 -27.84 -14.10
N ARG A 140 -10.18 -26.78 -13.80
CA ARG A 140 -11.60 -26.91 -13.43
C ARG A 140 -12.38 -27.63 -14.53
N ASP A 141 -12.22 -27.23 -15.78
CA ASP A 141 -12.95 -27.80 -16.91
C ASP A 141 -12.57 -29.27 -17.14
N GLN A 142 -11.31 -29.64 -16.93
CA GLN A 142 -10.86 -31.04 -16.93
C GLN A 142 -11.53 -31.83 -15.81
N LEU A 143 -11.46 -31.37 -14.56
CA LEU A 143 -12.09 -32.06 -13.42
C LEU A 143 -13.60 -32.24 -13.61
N VAL A 144 -14.27 -31.26 -14.19
CA VAL A 144 -15.71 -31.37 -14.50
C VAL A 144 -15.96 -32.43 -15.57
N ARG A 145 -15.14 -32.49 -16.63
CA ARG A 145 -15.27 -33.53 -17.67
C ARG A 145 -15.01 -34.92 -17.09
N ASP A 146 -13.89 -35.09 -16.39
CA ASP A 146 -13.53 -36.36 -15.77
C ASP A 146 -14.62 -36.84 -14.80
N GLY A 147 -15.15 -35.93 -13.98
CA GLY A 147 -16.26 -36.23 -13.06
C GLY A 147 -17.56 -36.57 -13.78
N GLN A 148 -17.85 -35.95 -14.93
CA GLN A 148 -19.01 -36.28 -15.76
C GLN A 148 -18.87 -37.65 -16.43
N GLU A 149 -17.68 -37.98 -16.93
CA GLU A 149 -17.37 -39.28 -17.52
C GLU A 149 -17.51 -40.39 -16.48
N GLN A 150 -16.84 -40.26 -15.33
CA GLN A 150 -16.94 -41.23 -14.24
C GLN A 150 -18.39 -41.40 -13.75
N ARG A 151 -19.14 -40.31 -13.64
CA ARG A 151 -20.57 -40.38 -13.29
C ARG A 151 -21.37 -41.14 -14.34
N ALA A 152 -21.13 -40.90 -15.62
CA ALA A 152 -21.82 -41.59 -16.70
C ALA A 152 -21.50 -43.10 -16.69
N GLU A 153 -20.23 -43.46 -16.47
CA GLU A 153 -19.79 -44.85 -16.32
C GLU A 153 -20.47 -45.54 -15.14
N LEU A 154 -20.52 -44.90 -13.97
CA LEU A 154 -21.19 -45.45 -12.79
C LEU A 154 -22.68 -45.66 -12.99
N ILE A 155 -23.36 -44.72 -13.66
CA ILE A 155 -24.79 -44.86 -14.00
C ILE A 155 -24.98 -46.02 -14.97
N ALA A 156 -24.17 -46.12 -16.02
CA ALA A 156 -24.27 -47.20 -17.00
C ALA A 156 -24.01 -48.58 -16.35
N ALA A 157 -22.99 -48.69 -15.50
CA ALA A 157 -22.70 -49.91 -14.75
C ALA A 157 -23.86 -50.28 -13.81
N GLY A 158 -24.43 -49.30 -13.10
CA GLY A 158 -25.58 -49.51 -12.24
C GLY A 158 -26.83 -49.96 -13.00
N GLN A 159 -27.08 -49.41 -14.18
CA GLN A 159 -28.19 -49.81 -15.04
C GLN A 159 -28.01 -51.23 -15.58
N ALA A 160 -26.82 -51.58 -16.05
CA ALA A 160 -26.52 -52.92 -16.54
C ALA A 160 -26.68 -53.98 -15.43
N GLU A 161 -26.20 -53.69 -14.23
CA GLU A 161 -26.36 -54.60 -13.09
C GLU A 161 -27.84 -54.71 -12.66
N HIS A 162 -28.58 -53.60 -12.68
CA HIS A 162 -30.01 -53.62 -12.39
C HIS A 162 -30.78 -54.49 -13.40
N GLU A 163 -30.49 -54.36 -14.69
CA GLU A 163 -31.10 -55.18 -15.75
C GLU A 163 -30.75 -56.67 -15.59
N ARG A 164 -29.50 -56.98 -15.21
CA ARG A 164 -29.06 -58.33 -14.89
C ARG A 164 -29.88 -58.93 -13.73
N LEU A 165 -30.06 -58.19 -12.64
CA LEU A 165 -30.82 -58.63 -11.47
C LEU A 165 -32.32 -58.81 -11.77
N LEU A 166 -32.90 -57.95 -12.61
CA LEU A 166 -34.29 -58.11 -13.07
C LEU A 166 -34.44 -59.39 -13.88
N THR A 167 -33.55 -59.63 -14.84
CA THR A 167 -33.55 -60.84 -15.67
C THR A 167 -33.40 -62.09 -14.81
N GLU A 168 -32.46 -62.09 -13.85
CA GLU A 168 -32.25 -63.19 -12.91
C GLU A 168 -33.52 -63.47 -12.08
N THR A 169 -34.19 -62.41 -11.60
CA THR A 169 -35.44 -62.53 -10.85
C THR A 169 -36.58 -63.06 -11.72
N GLU A 170 -36.68 -62.64 -12.99
CA GLU A 170 -37.70 -63.10 -13.93
C GLU A 170 -37.53 -64.58 -14.29
N VAL A 171 -36.29 -65.01 -14.55
CA VAL A 171 -35.97 -66.43 -14.79
C VAL A 171 -36.34 -67.26 -13.56
N TYR A 172 -36.01 -66.79 -12.36
CA TYR A 172 -36.39 -67.48 -11.12
C TYR A 172 -37.92 -67.62 -10.98
N ARG A 173 -38.67 -66.53 -11.17
CA ARG A 173 -40.15 -66.56 -11.11
C ARG A 173 -40.74 -67.52 -12.14
N THR A 174 -40.29 -67.44 -13.38
CA THR A 174 -40.76 -68.33 -14.47
C THR A 174 -40.45 -69.80 -14.16
N ALA A 175 -39.27 -70.09 -13.60
CA ALA A 175 -38.91 -71.44 -13.20
C ALA A 175 -39.79 -71.98 -12.07
N VAL A 176 -40.12 -71.14 -11.08
CA VAL A 176 -41.07 -71.48 -9.99
C VAL A 176 -42.47 -71.75 -10.56
N ASP A 177 -43.00 -70.85 -11.38
CA ASP A 177 -44.32 -71.01 -12.00
C ASP A 177 -44.40 -72.31 -12.82
N ARG A 178 -43.35 -72.62 -13.60
CA ARG A 178 -43.28 -73.84 -14.40
C ARG A 178 -43.18 -75.11 -13.56
N ALA A 179 -42.47 -75.05 -12.43
CA ALA A 179 -42.39 -76.16 -11.49
C ALA A 179 -43.76 -76.45 -10.85
N ASP A 180 -44.49 -75.40 -10.46
CA ASP A 180 -45.85 -75.53 -9.91
C ASP A 180 -46.82 -76.12 -10.95
N GLU A 181 -46.76 -75.65 -12.20
CA GLU A 181 -47.55 -76.21 -13.31
C GLU A 181 -47.24 -77.70 -13.55
N LEU A 182 -45.96 -78.06 -13.62
CA LEU A 182 -45.54 -79.46 -13.82
C LEU A 182 -45.98 -80.34 -12.65
N GLY A 183 -45.91 -79.82 -11.43
CA GLY A 183 -46.43 -80.46 -10.24
C GLY A 183 -47.93 -80.73 -10.34
N ALA A 184 -48.71 -79.72 -10.72
CA ALA A 184 -50.15 -79.86 -10.93
C ALA A 184 -50.50 -80.87 -12.04
N GLN A 185 -49.77 -80.83 -13.17
CA GLN A 185 -49.91 -81.80 -14.26
C GLN A 185 -49.61 -83.23 -13.82
N THR A 186 -48.52 -83.43 -13.08
CA THR A 186 -48.11 -84.74 -12.57
C THR A 186 -49.15 -85.29 -11.59
N VAL A 187 -49.69 -84.45 -10.70
CA VAL A 187 -50.77 -84.84 -9.77
C VAL A 187 -52.02 -85.27 -10.55
N ALA A 188 -52.42 -84.50 -11.57
CA ALA A 188 -53.56 -84.83 -12.41
C ALA A 188 -53.35 -86.13 -13.21
N GLU A 189 -52.15 -86.34 -13.76
CA GLU A 189 -51.81 -87.54 -14.53
C GLU A 189 -51.76 -88.79 -13.64
N VAL A 190 -51.16 -88.69 -12.45
CA VAL A 190 -51.15 -89.79 -11.47
C VAL A 190 -52.57 -90.14 -11.03
N ALA A 191 -53.43 -89.13 -10.80
CA ALA A 191 -54.84 -89.36 -10.50
C ALA A 191 -55.57 -90.06 -11.64
N ARG A 192 -55.33 -89.66 -12.89
CA ARG A 192 -55.88 -90.31 -14.09
C ARG A 192 -55.38 -91.75 -14.23
N MET A 193 -54.07 -91.98 -14.13
CA MET A 193 -53.47 -93.32 -14.21
C MET A 193 -54.03 -94.25 -13.13
N ARG A 194 -54.23 -93.75 -11.90
CA ARG A 194 -54.88 -94.52 -10.84
C ARG A 194 -56.32 -94.88 -11.21
N ALA A 195 -57.10 -93.92 -11.69
CA ALA A 195 -58.47 -94.20 -12.14
C ALA A 195 -58.52 -95.21 -13.29
N GLU A 196 -57.64 -95.09 -14.29
CA GLU A 196 -57.54 -96.06 -15.41
C GLU A 196 -57.15 -97.47 -14.92
N VAL A 197 -56.22 -97.57 -13.98
CA VAL A 197 -55.84 -98.86 -13.36
C VAL A 197 -56.99 -99.44 -12.55
N ASP A 198 -57.68 -98.62 -11.76
CA ASP A 198 -58.84 -99.02 -10.97
C ASP A 198 -59.97 -99.54 -11.89
N ASP A 199 -60.30 -98.82 -12.97
CA ASP A 199 -61.28 -99.23 -13.98
C ASP A 199 -60.87 -100.53 -14.68
N TYR A 200 -59.59 -100.69 -15.03
CA TYR A 200 -59.07 -101.91 -15.64
C TYR A 200 -59.15 -103.11 -14.70
N VAL A 201 -58.79 -102.93 -13.42
CA VAL A 201 -58.89 -103.98 -12.39
C VAL A 201 -60.34 -104.38 -12.21
N ASP A 202 -61.27 -103.42 -12.10
CA ASP A 202 -62.70 -103.70 -11.94
C ASP A 202 -63.26 -104.47 -13.15
N SER A 203 -62.96 -104.04 -14.37
CA SER A 203 -63.35 -104.73 -15.60
C SER A 203 -62.80 -106.16 -15.67
N ARG A 204 -61.52 -106.38 -15.32
CA ARG A 204 -60.91 -107.72 -15.32
C ARG A 204 -61.50 -108.62 -14.24
N LEU A 205 -61.79 -108.09 -13.05
CA LEU A 205 -62.46 -108.82 -11.99
C LEU A 205 -63.89 -109.20 -12.38
N ALA A 206 -64.62 -108.31 -13.04
CA ALA A 206 -65.96 -108.58 -13.58
C ALA A 206 -65.94 -109.69 -14.65
N ASP A 207 -65.01 -109.62 -15.61
CA ASP A 207 -64.83 -110.66 -16.65
C ASP A 207 -64.47 -112.02 -16.03
N PHE A 208 -63.57 -112.02 -15.04
CA PHE A 208 -63.19 -113.23 -14.32
C PHE A 208 -64.37 -113.81 -13.53
N GLY A 209 -65.13 -112.95 -12.83
CA GLY A 209 -66.36 -113.32 -12.13
C GLY A 209 -67.40 -113.93 -13.06
N ASN A 210 -67.62 -113.34 -14.24
CA ASN A 210 -68.52 -113.88 -15.27
C ASN A 210 -68.07 -115.26 -15.77
N THR A 211 -66.76 -115.44 -15.97
CA THR A 211 -66.16 -116.71 -16.39
C THR A 211 -66.35 -117.80 -15.33
N LEU A 212 -66.07 -117.49 -14.06
CA LEU A 212 -66.30 -118.40 -12.93
C LEU A 212 -67.78 -118.76 -12.79
N ALA A 213 -68.70 -117.80 -12.93
CA ALA A 213 -70.14 -118.06 -12.90
C ALA A 213 -70.59 -118.96 -14.07
N HIS A 214 -69.96 -118.84 -15.24
CA HIS A 214 -70.22 -119.74 -16.36
C HIS A 214 -69.69 -121.17 -16.11
N MET A 215 -68.49 -121.30 -15.54
CA MET A 215 -67.93 -122.58 -15.11
C MET A 215 -68.79 -123.25 -14.03
N ALA A 216 -69.20 -122.50 -13.00
CA ALA A 216 -70.07 -123.00 -11.93
C ALA A 216 -71.41 -123.52 -12.46
N ARG A 217 -72.05 -122.77 -13.36
CA ARG A 217 -73.29 -123.22 -14.05
C ARG A 217 -73.06 -124.47 -14.90
N SER A 218 -71.93 -124.56 -15.59
CA SER A 218 -71.56 -125.77 -16.35
C SER A 218 -71.38 -126.99 -15.44
N VAL A 219 -70.76 -126.80 -14.26
CA VAL A 219 -70.60 -127.85 -13.24
C VAL A 219 -71.93 -128.26 -12.62
N GLU A 220 -72.81 -127.31 -12.27
CA GLU A 220 -74.17 -127.62 -11.80
C GLU A 220 -74.98 -128.38 -12.85
N LYS A 221 -74.91 -127.96 -14.11
CA LYS A 221 -75.59 -128.66 -15.22
C LYS A 221 -75.07 -130.07 -15.43
N ALA A 222 -73.75 -130.28 -15.30
CA ALA A 222 -73.15 -131.62 -15.31
C ALA A 222 -73.61 -132.47 -14.11
N ARG A 223 -73.76 -131.85 -12.94
CA ARG A 223 -74.26 -132.52 -11.73
C ARG A 223 -75.75 -132.89 -11.85
N ASP A 224 -76.58 -132.02 -12.44
CA ASP A 224 -78.01 -132.29 -12.65
C ASP A 224 -78.23 -133.37 -13.74
N ASN A 225 -77.38 -133.40 -14.77
CA ASN A 225 -77.36 -134.50 -15.75
C ASN A 225 -76.97 -135.85 -15.10
N LEU A 226 -76.16 -135.86 -14.04
CA LEU A 226 -75.85 -137.06 -13.25
C LEU A 226 -76.94 -137.42 -12.21
N ARG A 227 -77.91 -136.54 -11.97
CA ARG A 227 -78.99 -136.70 -10.98
C ARG A 227 -80.37 -136.91 -11.59
N SER A 228 -80.50 -136.94 -12.92
CA SER A 228 -81.72 -137.40 -13.57
C SER A 228 -81.67 -138.94 -13.69
N PRO A 229 -82.67 -139.66 -13.16
CA PRO A 229 -82.68 -141.12 -13.05
C PRO A 229 -82.77 -141.85 -14.40
#